data_AF-A0A2W0CFX1-F1
#
_entry.id   AF-A0A2W0CFX1-F1
#
_cell.length_a   1.000
_cell.length_b   1.000
_cell.length_c   1.000
_cell.angle_alpha   90.00
_cell.angle_beta   90.00
_cell.angle_gamma   90.00
#
_symmetry.space_group_name_H-M   'P 1'
#
loop_
_entity.id
_entity.type
_entity.pdbx_description
1 polymer ?
#
loop_
_entity_poly.entity_id
_entity_poly.type
_entity_poly.pdbx_seq_one_letter_code
_entity_poly.pdbx_strand_id
1 'polypeptide(L)' 'MDRHLMVSFSVGLGSLVMLVLNLIFYGDSFATLLLGASIPFNFATMIKYYPKDFKIAMKKIFWRE' A
#
# COMPACT_ATOMS: atom_id res chain seq x y z
N MET A 1 17.32 -13.75 4.80
CA MET A 1 15.93 -13.58 4.33
C MET A 1 15.96 -12.67 3.13
N ASP A 2 15.58 -13.16 1.95
CA ASP A 2 15.68 -12.40 0.70
C ASP A 2 14.88 -11.09 0.78
N ARG A 3 15.50 -10.00 0.31
CA ARG A 3 14.90 -8.66 0.30
C ARG A 3 13.56 -8.65 -0.43
N HIS A 4 13.43 -9.49 -1.46
CA HIS A 4 12.18 -9.70 -2.20
C HIS A 4 11.10 -10.39 -1.36
N LEU A 5 11.46 -11.39 -0.56
CA LEU A 5 10.52 -12.07 0.35
C LEU A 5 10.00 -11.11 1.43
N MET A 6 10.88 -10.28 1.98
CA MET A 6 10.51 -9.26 2.97
C MET A 6 9.52 -8.24 2.40
N VAL A 7 9.78 -7.72 1.19
CA VAL A 7 8.89 -6.76 0.53
C VAL A 7 7.55 -7.40 0.18
N SER A 8 7.54 -8.59 -0.40
CA SER A 8 6.30 -9.30 -0.72
C SER A 8 5.47 -9.62 0.53
N PHE A 9 6.12 -10.01 1.63
CA PHE A 9 5.47 -10.26 2.90
C PHE A 9 4.89 -8.99 3.50
N SER A 10 5.63 -7.87 3.51
CA SER A 10 5.15 -6.58 4.00
C SER A 10 3.98 -6.03 3.17
N VAL A 11 4.03 -6.17 1.84
CA VAL A 11 2.93 -5.77 0.95
C VAL A 11 1.71 -6.65 1.20
N GLY A 12 1.88 -7.97 1.34
CA GLY A 12 0.79 -8.89 1.66
C GLY A 12 0.11 -8.56 2.99
N LEU A 13 0.90 -8.37 4.05
CA LEU A 13 0.37 -8.01 5.38
C LEU A 13 -0.32 -6.64 5.37
N GLY A 14 0.30 -5.64 4.72
CA GLY A 14 -0.27 -4.30 4.59
C GLY A 14 -1.59 -4.29 3.83
N SER A 15 -1.70 -5.09 2.77
CA SER A 15 -2.93 -5.26 1.99
C SER A 15 -4.06 -5.87 2.82
N LEU A 16 -3.73 -6.89 3.63
CA LEU A 16 -4.68 -7.56 4.51
C LEU A 16 -5.21 -6.62 5.60
N VAL A 17 -4.32 -5.86 6.24
CA VAL A 17 -4.69 -4.84 7.23
C VAL A 17 -5.60 -3.79 6.61
N MET A 18 -5.30 -3.33 5.39
CA MET A 18 -6.12 -2.33 4.71
C MET A 18 -7.51 -2.86 4.36
N LEU A 19 -7.62 -4.11 3.91
CA LEU A 19 -8.91 -4.79 3.69
C LEU A 19 -9.75 -4.86 4.96
N VAL A 20 -9.14 -5.28 6.08
CA VAL A 20 -9.83 -5.38 7.39
C VAL A 20 -10.28 -4.00 7.87
N LEU A 21 -9.43 -2.98 7.80
CA LEU A 21 -9.79 -1.60 8.15
C LEU A 21 -10.93 -1.09 7.25
N ASN A 22 -10.88 -1.39 5.95
CA ASN A 22 -11.93 -0.97 5.03
C ASN A 22 -13.29 -1.59 5.38
N LEU A 23 -13.30 -2.88 5.72
CA LEU A 23 -14.49 -3.59 6.17
C LEU A 23 -15.05 -3.02 7.49
N ILE A 24 -14.18 -2.68 8.44
CA ILE A 24 -14.55 -2.13 9.75
C ILE A 24 -15.10 -0.70 9.65
N PHE A 25 -14.43 0.17 8.87
CA PHE A 25 -14.74 1.60 8.84
C PHE A 25 -15.74 2.02 7.76
N TYR A 26 -15.82 1.27 6.65
CA TYR A 26 -16.63 1.64 5.49
C TYR A 26 -17.69 0.60 5.09
N GLY A 27 -17.75 -0.53 5.80
CA GLY A 27 -18.77 -1.58 5.60
C GLY A 27 -18.57 -2.40 4.33
N ASP A 28 -19.55 -3.28 4.04
CA ASP A 28 -19.50 -4.34 3.03
C ASP A 28 -19.70 -3.86 1.58
N SER A 29 -19.30 -2.61 1.29
CA SER A 29 -19.39 -2.08 -0.07
C SER A 29 -18.18 -2.53 -0.88
N PHE A 30 -18.45 -3.37 -1.89
CA PHE A 30 -17.45 -3.96 -2.78
C PHE A 30 -16.56 -2.91 -3.47
N ALA A 31 -17.11 -1.71 -3.71
CA ALA A 31 -16.37 -0.58 -4.27
C ALA A 31 -15.26 -0.09 -3.34
N THR A 32 -15.53 -0.05 -2.03
CA THR A 32 -14.56 0.42 -1.03
C THR A 32 -13.45 -0.60 -0.80
N LEU A 33 -13.76 -1.90 -0.85
CA LEU A 33 -12.76 -2.98 -0.84
C LEU A 33 -11.82 -2.92 -2.05
N LEU A 34 -12.36 -2.73 -3.26
CA LEU A 34 -11.56 -2.58 -4.49
C LEU A 34 -10.67 -1.33 -4.44
N LEU A 35 -11.20 -0.20 -3.97
CA LEU A 35 -10.41 1.01 -3.75
C LEU A 35 -9.32 0.78 -2.70
N GLY A 36 -9.64 0.12 -1.59
CA GLY A 36 -8.71 -0.23 -0.52
C GLY A 36 -7.57 -1.14 -0.96
N ALA A 37 -7.85 -2.12 -1.83
CA ALA A 37 -6.85 -3.03 -2.39
C ALA A 37 -6.01 -2.37 -3.51
N SER A 38 -6.56 -1.38 -4.21
CA SER A 38 -5.83 -0.64 -5.26
C SER A 38 -4.68 0.21 -4.71
N ILE A 39 -4.81 0.72 -3.48
CA ILE A 39 -3.80 1.54 -2.81
C ILE A 39 -2.47 0.78 -2.60
N PRO A 40 -2.44 -0.38 -1.90
CA PRO A 40 -1.22 -1.14 -1.71
C PRO A 40 -0.65 -1.68 -3.02
N PHE A 41 -1.48 -2.02 -4.00
CA PHE A 41 -1.02 -2.44 -5.33
C PHE A 41 -0.31 -1.29 -6.07
N ASN A 42 -0.89 -0.10 -6.08
CA ASN A 42 -0.28 1.09 -6.68
C ASN A 42 1.02 1.46 -5.95
N PHE A 43 1.04 1.35 -4.62
CA PHE A 43 2.26 1.54 -3.81
C PHE A 43 3.35 0.55 -4.19
N ALA A 44 3.05 -0.75 -4.25
CA ALA A 44 4.00 -1.78 -4.64
C ALA A 44 4.53 -1.57 -6.06
N THR A 45 3.67 -1.14 -6.98
CA THR A 45 4.02 -0.85 -8.37
C THR A 45 4.94 0.37 -8.47
N MET A 46 4.66 1.46 -7.73
CA MET A 46 5.55 2.63 -7.64
C MET A 46 6.90 2.27 -7.04
N ILE A 47 6.94 1.46 -5.97
CA ILE A 47 8.21 1.02 -5.36
C ILE A 47 9.06 0.22 -6.35
N LYS A 48 8.43 -0.64 -7.16
CA LYS A 48 9.13 -1.53 -8.09
C LYS A 48 9.64 -0.81 -9.34
N TYR A 49 8.80 0.02 -9.97
CA TYR A 49 9.13 0.63 -11.27
C TYR A 49 9.61 2.08 -11.18
N TYR A 50 9.23 2.82 -10.13
CA TYR A 50 9.55 4.24 -9.95
C TYR A 50 10.13 4.54 -8.56
N PRO A 51 11.20 3.85 -8.11
CA PRO A 51 11.71 3.96 -6.74
C PRO A 51 12.22 5.35 -6.36
N LYS A 52 12.72 6.14 -7.34
CA LYS A 52 13.20 7.51 -7.10
C LYS A 52 12.03 8.47 -6.83
N ASP A 53 11.00 8.42 -7.66
CA ASP A 53 9.79 9.24 -7.53
C ASP A 53 9.00 8.85 -6.28
N PHE A 54 8.94 7.55 -5.97
CA PHE A 54 8.39 7.04 -4.73
C PHE A 54 9.06 7.68 -3.51
N LYS A 55 10.40 7.75 -3.47
CA LYS A 55 11.14 8.38 -2.37
C LYS A 55 10.80 9.86 -2.23
N ILE A 56 10.66 10.60 -3.33
CA ILE A 56 10.31 12.02 -3.31
C ILE A 56 8.87 12.22 -2.83
N ALA A 57 7.93 11.43 -3.33
CA ALA A 57 6.52 11.47 -2.91
C ALA A 57 6.37 11.14 -1.42
N MET A 58 7.04 10.08 -0.97
CA MET A 58 7.08 9.70 0.45
C MET A 58 7.70 10.78 1.33
N LYS A 59 8.77 11.44 0.86
CA LYS A 59 9.35 12.58 1.57
C LYS A 59 8.34 13.73 1.70
N LYS A 60 7.59 14.07 0.65
CA LYS A 60 6.55 15.12 0.74
C LYS A 60 5.38 14.76 1.67
N ILE A 61 4.99 13.50 1.75
CA ILE A 61 3.85 13.06 2.57
C ILE A 61 4.22 12.99 4.05
N PHE A 62 5.39 12.44 4.38
CA PHE A 62 5.79 12.19 5.78
C PHE A 62 6.72 13.27 6.35
N TRP A 63 7.48 13.94 5.50
CA TRP A 63 8.33 15.08 5.85
C TRP A 63 7.61 16.34 5.38
N ARG A 64 6.64 16.78 6.18
CA ARG A 64 6.03 18.10 6.02
C ARG A 64 7.15 19.11 6.32
N GLU A 65 7.71 19.72 5.28
CA GLU A 65 8.53 20.93 5.42
C GLU A 65 7.66 22.11 5.87
#